data_AF-A0A662G8R6-F1
#
_entry.id   AF-A0A662G8R6-F1
#
_cell.length_a   1.000
_cell.length_b   1.000
_cell.length_c   1.000
_cell.angle_alpha   90.00
_cell.angle_beta   90.00
_cell.angle_gamma   90.00
#
_symmetry.space_group_name_H-M   'P 1'
#
loop_
_entity.id
_entity.type
_entity.pdbx_description
1 polymer ?
#
loop_
_entity_poly.entity_id
_entity_poly.type
_entity_poly.pdbx_seq_one_letter_code
_entity_poly.pdbx_strand_id
1 'polypeptide(L)'
;MPVLDSEYFKTLKVLEKRYRVEKREKDWLGLPIVTFRTGGREEPPVLIAAGAVGTEPAGVYAALELVMQVDVERKVYVLPARDPTGFHDVSYVLSRMLREDVRVSSLQDLRSLLLSRGAEVVLEGHGIFLALLKGVGFAFSEKEARRGAYDTLEALEREVVKGGLADSLEEVRILVPAQMPGVEGVGEMGRLLTVMV
;
A
#
# COMPACT_ATOMS: atom_id res chain seq x y z
N MET A 1 -10.71 16.53 -10.73
CA MET A 1 -10.69 15.62 -9.56
C MET A 1 -10.00 16.36 -8.43
N PRO A 2 -10.51 16.31 -7.19
CA PRO A 2 -9.79 16.88 -6.05
C PRO A 2 -8.40 16.23 -6.02
N VAL A 3 -7.36 17.06 -5.96
CA VAL A 3 -6.00 16.57 -5.78
C VAL A 3 -5.92 16.10 -4.34
N LEU A 4 -6.10 14.80 -4.12
CA LEU A 4 -5.75 14.20 -2.85
C LEU A 4 -4.24 14.40 -2.68
N ASP A 5 -3.91 15.18 -1.67
CA ASP A 5 -2.58 15.73 -1.48
C ASP A 5 -1.68 14.70 -0.78
N SER A 6 -1.14 13.75 -1.54
CA SER A 6 -0.26 12.71 -1.02
C SER A 6 1.18 13.24 -0.84
N GLU A 7 1.72 13.02 0.36
CA GLU A 7 3.14 13.22 0.68
C GLU A 7 4.05 12.55 -0.35
N TYR A 8 3.75 11.31 -0.74
CA TYR A 8 4.55 10.56 -1.70
C TYR A 8 4.64 11.28 -3.05
N PHE A 9 3.53 11.83 -3.57
CA PHE A 9 3.58 12.59 -4.83
C PHE A 9 4.26 13.93 -4.72
N LYS A 10 4.13 14.62 -3.58
CA LYS A 10 4.90 15.84 -3.34
C LYS A 10 6.39 15.54 -3.42
N THR A 11 6.84 14.48 -2.76
CA THR A 11 8.25 14.08 -2.73
C THR A 11 8.72 13.66 -4.11
N LEU A 12 7.98 12.79 -4.83
CA LEU A 12 8.32 12.42 -6.20
C LEU A 12 8.42 13.64 -7.11
N LYS A 13 7.47 14.57 -7.05
CA LYS A 13 7.49 15.80 -7.87
C LYS A 13 8.70 16.67 -7.62
N VAL A 14 9.25 16.68 -6.40
CA VAL A 14 10.49 17.40 -6.07
C VAL A 14 11.70 16.64 -6.61
N LEU A 15 11.78 15.32 -6.39
CA LEU A 15 12.90 14.51 -6.83
C LEU A 15 13.01 14.46 -8.36
N GLU A 16 11.90 14.30 -9.08
CA GLU A 16 11.87 14.23 -10.54
C GLU A 16 12.36 15.50 -11.23
N LYS A 17 12.34 16.65 -10.54
CA LYS A 17 12.90 17.90 -11.06
C LYS A 17 14.42 17.97 -10.95
N ARG A 18 15.01 17.17 -10.06
CA ARG A 18 16.42 17.25 -9.66
C ARG A 18 17.23 16.03 -10.07
N TYR A 19 16.61 14.86 -10.10
CA TYR A 19 17.25 13.58 -10.33
C TYR A 19 16.71 12.90 -11.58
N ARG A 20 17.56 12.11 -12.23
CA ARG A 20 17.20 11.40 -13.46
C ARG A 20 16.20 10.28 -13.15
N VAL A 21 15.02 10.37 -13.73
CA VAL A 21 14.07 9.25 -13.79
C VAL A 21 14.52 8.29 -14.87
N GLU A 22 14.77 7.04 -14.50
CA GLU A 22 15.09 5.98 -15.47
C GLU A 22 13.83 5.31 -16.01
N LYS A 23 12.85 5.05 -15.14
CA LYS A 23 11.59 4.42 -15.53
C LYS A 23 10.42 4.99 -14.73
N ARG A 24 9.27 5.09 -15.39
CA ARG A 24 8.00 5.48 -14.79
C ARG A 24 6.91 4.55 -15.30
N GLU A 25 6.31 3.81 -14.39
CA GLU A 25 5.15 2.96 -14.64
C GLU A 25 4.00 3.35 -13.71
N LYS A 26 2.91 2.61 -13.79
CA LYS A 26 1.77 2.74 -12.89
C LYS A 26 1.44 1.39 -12.27
N ASP A 27 1.00 1.41 -11.02
CA ASP A 27 0.34 0.26 -10.40
C ASP A 27 -1.11 0.10 -10.90
N TRP A 28 -1.80 -0.90 -10.35
CA TRP A 28 -3.18 -1.25 -10.70
C TRP A 28 -4.20 -0.13 -10.42
N LEU A 29 -3.90 0.80 -9.49
CA LEU A 29 -4.74 1.96 -9.16
C LEU A 29 -4.30 3.24 -9.93
N GLY A 30 -3.33 3.09 -10.82
CA GLY A 30 -2.78 4.17 -11.62
C GLY A 30 -1.82 5.07 -10.85
N LEU A 31 -1.29 4.64 -9.71
CA LEU A 31 -0.29 5.37 -8.93
C LEU A 31 1.12 5.10 -9.49
N PRO A 32 1.99 6.13 -9.56
CA PRO A 32 3.28 6.03 -10.20
C PRO A 32 4.24 5.11 -9.44
N ILE A 33 4.86 4.19 -10.19
CA ILE A 33 6.03 3.41 -9.79
C ILE A 33 7.23 4.05 -10.49
N VAL A 34 8.17 4.62 -9.72
CA VAL A 34 9.27 5.43 -10.27
C VAL A 34 10.62 4.87 -9.87
N THR A 35 11.48 4.66 -10.86
CA THR A 35 12.89 4.31 -10.64
C THR A 35 13.77 5.51 -10.97
N PHE A 36 14.60 5.92 -10.03
CA PHE A 36 15.61 6.95 -10.21
C PHE A 36 16.97 6.31 -10.55
N ARG A 37 17.75 6.99 -11.39
CA ARG A 37 19.16 6.66 -11.62
C ARG A 37 20.03 7.64 -10.85
N THR A 38 20.93 7.11 -10.02
CA THR A 38 21.90 7.86 -9.21
C THR A 38 23.28 7.17 -9.26
N GLY A 39 24.27 7.73 -8.57
CA GLY A 39 25.68 7.32 -8.65
C GLY A 39 26.31 7.60 -10.02
N GLY A 40 27.37 6.86 -10.33
CA GLY A 40 28.17 7.05 -11.53
C GLY A 40 27.72 6.22 -12.74
N ARG A 41 28.70 5.64 -13.44
CA ARG A 41 28.49 4.96 -14.72
C ARG A 41 29.06 3.55 -14.76
N GLU A 42 29.75 3.09 -13.73
CA GLU A 42 30.33 1.74 -13.74
C GLU A 42 29.24 0.67 -13.77
N GLU A 43 29.58 -0.45 -14.42
CA GLU A 43 28.79 -1.66 -14.52
C GLU A 43 29.38 -2.78 -13.65
N PRO A 44 28.61 -3.82 -13.29
CA PRO A 44 27.15 -3.93 -13.46
C PRO A 44 26.40 -2.96 -12.52
N PRO A 45 25.14 -2.61 -12.81
CA PRO A 45 24.41 -1.66 -11.97
C PRO A 45 23.88 -2.35 -10.71
N VAL A 46 23.63 -1.57 -9.67
CA VAL A 46 22.95 -2.04 -8.44
C VAL A 46 21.51 -1.54 -8.43
N LEU A 47 20.55 -2.41 -8.15
CA LEU A 47 19.16 -2.03 -7.90
C LEU A 47 18.85 -2.09 -6.41
N ILE A 48 18.40 -0.97 -5.86
CA ILE A 48 17.85 -0.88 -4.51
C ILE A 48 16.34 -0.68 -4.64
N ALA A 49 15.56 -1.63 -4.15
CA ALA A 49 14.10 -1.59 -4.22
C ALA A 49 13.49 -1.67 -2.82
N ALA A 50 12.53 -0.81 -2.53
CA ALA A 50 11.83 -0.74 -1.25
C ALA A 50 10.30 -0.68 -1.43
N GLY A 51 9.57 -0.65 -0.31
CA GLY A 51 8.12 -0.44 -0.30
C GLY A 51 7.32 -1.49 -1.05
N ALA A 52 7.63 -2.77 -0.88
CA ALA A 52 6.68 -3.84 -1.28
C ALA A 52 5.54 -3.98 -0.27
N VAL A 53 5.77 -3.54 0.97
CA VAL A 53 4.80 -3.57 2.04
C VAL A 53 4.61 -2.14 2.53
N GLY A 54 3.40 -1.60 2.37
CA GLY A 54 3.10 -0.21 2.72
C GLY A 54 3.21 0.10 4.21
N THR A 55 3.02 -0.92 5.06
CA THR A 55 3.11 -0.81 6.53
C THR A 55 4.56 -0.74 7.04
N GLU A 56 5.55 -0.82 6.15
CA GLU A 56 6.99 -0.67 6.46
C GLU A 56 7.56 0.61 5.82
N PRO A 57 7.08 1.81 6.23
CA PRO A 57 7.38 3.04 5.51
C PRO A 57 8.85 3.47 5.59
N ALA A 58 9.58 3.02 6.63
CA ALA A 58 10.99 3.34 6.82
C ALA A 58 11.85 2.97 5.61
N GLY A 59 11.57 1.84 4.95
CA GLY A 59 12.29 1.43 3.75
C GLY A 59 12.04 2.38 2.56
N VAL A 60 10.82 2.87 2.42
CA VAL A 60 10.45 3.85 1.37
C VAL A 60 11.20 5.16 1.60
N TYR A 61 11.19 5.67 2.83
CA TYR A 61 11.91 6.91 3.17
C TYR A 61 13.42 6.77 3.01
N ALA A 62 14.01 5.67 3.45
CA ALA A 62 15.43 5.40 3.25
C ALA A 62 15.79 5.35 1.76
N ALA A 63 14.96 4.72 0.93
CA ALA A 63 15.17 4.71 -0.52
C ALA A 63 15.03 6.11 -1.14
N LEU A 64 14.06 6.92 -0.72
CA LEU A 64 13.94 8.31 -1.17
C LEU A 64 15.17 9.14 -0.76
N GLU A 65 15.72 8.93 0.43
CA GLU A 65 16.96 9.57 0.90
C GLU A 65 18.16 9.14 0.06
N LEU A 66 18.28 7.85 -0.27
CA LEU A 66 19.36 7.33 -1.11
C LEU A 66 19.40 7.99 -2.48
N VAL A 67 18.25 8.36 -3.07
CA VAL A 67 18.23 9.12 -4.33
C VAL A 67 19.04 10.41 -4.21
N MET A 68 19.01 11.05 -3.03
CA MET A 68 19.64 12.34 -2.78
C MET A 68 21.10 12.24 -2.35
N GLN A 69 21.48 11.16 -1.66
CA GLN A 69 22.77 11.05 -0.98
C GLN A 69 23.78 10.10 -1.65
N VAL A 70 23.37 9.22 -2.57
CA VAL A 70 24.29 8.25 -3.17
C VAL A 70 25.36 8.95 -4.00
N ASP A 71 26.61 8.84 -3.55
CA ASP A 71 27.82 9.32 -4.23
C ASP A 71 28.82 8.16 -4.35
N VAL A 72 28.70 7.40 -5.43
CA VAL A 72 29.55 6.25 -5.76
C VAL A 72 29.79 6.19 -7.27
N GLU A 73 30.92 5.64 -7.72
CA GLU A 73 31.23 5.51 -9.16
C GLU A 73 30.31 4.48 -9.87
N ARG A 74 29.78 3.54 -9.09
CA ARG A 74 28.83 2.52 -9.54
C ARG A 74 27.50 3.13 -9.98
N LYS A 75 26.93 2.62 -11.07
CA LYS A 75 25.56 2.98 -11.46
C LYS A 75 24.56 2.37 -10.47
N VAL A 76 23.67 3.19 -9.91
CA VAL A 76 22.64 2.74 -8.96
C VAL A 76 21.26 3.13 -9.47
N TYR A 77 20.33 2.17 -9.42
CA TYR A 77 18.91 2.38 -9.61
C TYR A 77 18.20 2.28 -8.27
N VAL A 78 17.35 3.26 -7.96
CA VAL A 78 16.57 3.29 -6.72
C VAL A 78 15.09 3.30 -7.06
N LEU A 79 14.37 2.28 -6.60
CA LEU A 79 12.92 2.13 -6.71
C LEU A 79 12.30 2.27 -5.32
N PRO A 80 11.81 3.47 -4.93
CA PRO A 80 11.45 3.72 -3.55
C PRO A 80 10.20 3.00 -3.06
N ALA A 81 9.21 2.82 -3.94
CA ALA A 81 7.99 2.09 -3.62
C ALA A 81 7.61 1.15 -4.77
N ARG A 82 7.58 -0.15 -4.47
CA ARG A 82 7.07 -1.20 -5.37
C ARG A 82 5.54 -1.29 -5.35
N ASP A 83 4.94 -0.98 -4.20
CA ASP A 83 3.49 -0.90 -4.01
C ASP A 83 3.10 0.52 -3.52
N PRO A 84 3.00 1.49 -4.44
CA PRO A 84 2.58 2.83 -4.06
C PRO A 84 1.13 2.85 -3.53
N THR A 85 0.24 1.94 -3.93
CA THR A 85 -1.10 1.84 -3.34
C THR A 85 -1.03 1.50 -1.85
N GLY A 86 -0.22 0.50 -1.47
CA GLY A 86 0.04 0.15 -0.08
C GLY A 86 0.56 1.31 0.78
N PHE A 87 1.35 2.20 0.16
CA PHE A 87 1.97 3.34 0.86
C PHE A 87 1.01 4.52 1.11
N HIS A 88 -0.23 4.46 0.64
CA HIS A 88 -1.25 5.49 0.92
C HIS A 88 -2.22 5.03 2.00
N ASP A 89 -2.90 6.00 2.61
CA ASP A 89 -3.95 5.73 3.58
C ASP A 89 -5.24 5.19 2.91
N VAL A 90 -6.09 4.57 3.72
CA VAL A 90 -7.35 3.97 3.30
C VAL A 90 -8.28 4.98 2.61
N SER A 91 -8.34 6.21 3.13
CA SER A 91 -9.21 7.27 2.59
C SER A 91 -8.77 7.66 1.19
N TYR A 92 -7.45 7.82 0.98
CA TYR A 92 -6.85 8.10 -0.31
C TYR A 92 -7.19 7.01 -1.34
N VAL A 93 -6.98 5.74 -0.97
CA VAL A 93 -7.21 4.60 -1.88
C VAL A 93 -8.69 4.49 -2.27
N LEU A 94 -9.59 4.57 -1.30
CA LEU A 94 -11.03 4.54 -1.56
C LEU A 94 -11.49 5.73 -2.41
N SER A 95 -10.99 6.93 -2.11
CA SER A 95 -11.30 8.13 -2.90
C SER A 95 -10.89 7.96 -4.37
N ARG A 96 -9.73 7.32 -4.62
CA ARG A 96 -9.27 7.00 -5.97
C ARG A 96 -10.12 5.94 -6.65
N MET A 97 -10.48 4.86 -5.95
CA MET A 97 -11.32 3.78 -6.47
C MET A 97 -12.75 4.24 -6.78
N LEU A 98 -13.30 5.13 -5.95
CA LEU A 98 -14.67 5.64 -6.06
C LEU A 98 -14.78 6.93 -6.88
N ARG A 99 -13.65 7.60 -7.16
CA ARG A 99 -13.56 8.88 -7.88
C ARG A 99 -14.33 10.02 -7.20
N GLU A 100 -14.29 10.05 -5.88
CA GLU A 100 -14.95 11.02 -5.01
C GLU A 100 -14.08 11.28 -3.77
N ASP A 101 -14.40 12.31 -2.97
CA ASP A 101 -13.70 12.56 -1.70
C ASP A 101 -14.29 11.67 -0.60
N VAL A 102 -13.52 10.66 -0.17
CA VAL A 102 -13.88 9.69 0.86
C VAL A 102 -13.02 9.93 2.09
N ARG A 103 -13.66 9.96 3.26
CA ARG A 103 -12.96 10.03 4.55
C ARG A 103 -13.39 8.87 5.43
N VAL A 104 -12.39 8.19 5.97
CA VAL A 104 -12.54 7.07 6.88
C VAL A 104 -11.64 7.34 8.08
N SER A 105 -12.20 7.40 9.29
CA SER A 105 -11.48 7.71 10.54
C SER A 105 -11.31 6.52 11.48
N SER A 106 -12.02 5.42 11.25
CA SER A 106 -11.86 4.17 11.99
C SER A 106 -12.16 2.94 11.13
N LEU A 107 -11.80 1.74 11.62
CA LEU A 107 -12.23 0.47 11.00
C LEU A 107 -13.76 0.32 10.95
N GLN A 108 -14.48 0.88 11.93
CA GLN A 108 -15.94 0.88 11.92
C GLN A 108 -16.52 1.76 10.82
N ASP A 109 -15.90 2.93 10.56
CA ASP A 109 -16.25 3.78 9.44
C ASP A 109 -15.96 3.07 8.11
N LEU A 110 -14.82 2.37 8.03
CA LEU A 110 -14.45 1.59 6.84
C LEU A 110 -15.53 0.55 6.55
N ARG A 111 -15.91 -0.25 7.56
CA ARG A 111 -16.98 -1.25 7.44
C ARG A 111 -18.28 -0.63 6.97
N SER A 112 -18.73 0.42 7.65
CA SER A 112 -20.01 1.09 7.37
C SER A 112 -20.03 1.64 5.95
N LEU A 113 -18.92 2.24 5.51
CA LEU A 113 -18.77 2.72 4.15
C LEU A 113 -18.83 1.58 3.14
N LEU A 114 -18.06 0.50 3.31
CA LEU A 114 -18.05 -0.66 2.41
C LEU A 114 -19.47 -1.23 2.24
N LEU A 115 -20.18 -1.46 3.35
CA LEU A 115 -21.56 -1.96 3.34
C LEU A 115 -22.52 -0.99 2.65
N SER A 116 -22.41 0.32 2.94
CA SER A 116 -23.26 1.35 2.31
C SER A 116 -23.06 1.44 0.79
N ARG A 117 -21.91 0.99 0.28
CA ARG A 117 -21.56 0.96 -1.15
C ARG A 117 -21.82 -0.40 -1.81
N GLY A 118 -22.50 -1.30 -1.11
CA GLY A 118 -22.87 -2.62 -1.62
C GLY A 118 -21.68 -3.55 -1.79
N ALA A 119 -20.66 -3.45 -0.92
CA ALA A 119 -19.59 -4.44 -0.90
C ALA A 119 -20.16 -5.83 -0.55
N GLU A 120 -19.69 -6.85 -1.24
CA GLU A 120 -20.03 -8.24 -0.97
C GLU A 120 -19.23 -8.73 0.24
N VAL A 121 -19.92 -9.10 1.32
CA VAL A 121 -19.27 -9.65 2.51
C VAL A 121 -18.91 -11.11 2.24
N VAL A 122 -17.62 -11.42 2.24
CA VAL A 122 -17.09 -12.77 2.00
C VAL A 122 -16.84 -13.50 3.31
N LEU A 123 -16.31 -12.79 4.31
CA LEU A 123 -16.12 -13.32 5.66
C LEU A 123 -16.54 -12.28 6.69
N GLU A 124 -17.31 -12.75 7.66
CA GLU A 124 -17.70 -11.99 8.84
C GLU A 124 -17.80 -12.95 10.03
N GLY A 125 -17.14 -12.61 11.13
CA GLY A 125 -17.04 -13.47 12.31
C GLY A 125 -15.62 -13.98 12.57
N HIS A 126 -15.45 -14.77 13.63
CA HIS A 126 -14.14 -15.26 14.11
C HIS A 126 -13.09 -14.17 14.41
N GLY A 127 -13.50 -12.89 14.43
CA GLY A 127 -12.64 -11.73 14.65
C GLY A 127 -12.01 -11.18 13.38
N ILE A 128 -12.51 -11.53 12.19
CA ILE A 128 -12.09 -10.94 10.91
C ILE A 128 -13.31 -10.48 10.12
N PHE A 129 -13.12 -9.39 9.39
CA PHE A 129 -14.03 -8.92 8.35
C PHE A 129 -13.29 -8.93 7.01
N LEU A 130 -13.92 -9.46 5.96
CA LEU A 130 -13.47 -9.35 4.56
C LEU A 130 -14.69 -9.05 3.68
N ALA A 131 -14.60 -7.97 2.91
CA ALA A 131 -15.61 -7.64 1.90
C ALA A 131 -14.97 -7.18 0.59
N LEU A 132 -15.63 -7.48 -0.53
CA LEU A 132 -15.22 -7.09 -1.88
C LEU A 132 -16.01 -5.86 -2.33
N LEU A 133 -15.30 -4.79 -2.68
CA LEU A 133 -15.87 -3.61 -3.32
C LEU A 133 -15.26 -3.46 -4.71
N LYS A 134 -16.09 -3.62 -5.76
CA LYS A 134 -15.67 -3.53 -7.16
C LYS A 134 -14.48 -4.46 -7.50
N GLY A 135 -14.48 -5.68 -6.95
CA GLY A 135 -13.44 -6.69 -7.19
C GLY A 135 -12.15 -6.51 -6.37
N VAL A 136 -12.09 -5.54 -5.45
CA VAL A 136 -10.98 -5.36 -4.51
C VAL A 136 -11.45 -5.71 -3.11
N GLY A 137 -10.70 -6.59 -2.44
CA GLY A 137 -10.97 -6.97 -1.06
C GLY A 137 -10.46 -5.94 -0.06
N PHE A 138 -11.21 -5.76 1.01
CA PHE A 138 -10.79 -5.03 2.20
C PHE A 138 -10.94 -5.95 3.39
N ALA A 139 -9.85 -6.18 4.12
CA ALA A 139 -9.85 -7.05 5.28
C ALA A 139 -9.20 -6.41 6.50
N PHE A 140 -9.77 -6.66 7.68
CA PHE A 140 -9.19 -6.22 8.94
C PHE A 140 -9.67 -7.13 10.08
N SER A 141 -8.87 -7.17 11.15
CA SER A 141 -9.21 -7.83 12.39
C SER A 141 -10.19 -6.95 13.16
N GLU A 142 -11.24 -7.56 13.71
CA GLU A 142 -12.16 -6.88 14.63
C GLU A 142 -11.65 -6.94 16.08
N LYS A 143 -10.62 -7.76 16.33
CA LYS A 143 -9.91 -7.83 17.61
C LYS A 143 -8.75 -6.86 17.59
N GLU A 144 -8.35 -6.39 18.78
CA GLU A 144 -7.13 -5.60 18.97
C GLU A 144 -5.92 -6.33 18.35
N ALA A 145 -5.36 -5.74 17.30
CA ALA A 145 -4.28 -6.33 16.52
C ALA A 145 -2.93 -5.99 17.17
N ARG A 146 -2.31 -6.97 17.83
CA ARG A 146 -1.01 -6.78 18.51
C ARG A 146 0.13 -6.58 17.50
N ARG A 147 0.04 -7.22 16.33
CA ARG A 147 1.00 -7.08 15.22
C ARG A 147 0.41 -6.31 14.04
N GLY A 148 -0.67 -5.56 14.26
CA GLY A 148 -1.36 -4.80 13.21
C GLY A 148 -1.85 -5.71 12.06
N ALA A 149 -1.62 -5.27 10.82
CA ALA A 149 -2.04 -5.95 9.60
C ALA A 149 -1.63 -7.42 9.51
N TYR A 150 -0.51 -7.82 10.14
CA TYR A 150 -0.04 -9.21 10.11
C TYR A 150 -0.95 -10.18 10.88
N ASP A 151 -1.66 -9.71 11.93
CA ASP A 151 -2.66 -10.54 12.62
C ASP A 151 -3.87 -10.79 11.70
N THR A 152 -4.24 -9.80 10.88
CA THR A 152 -5.27 -9.99 9.84
C THR A 152 -4.78 -10.92 8.73
N LEU A 153 -3.52 -10.81 8.32
CA LEU A 153 -2.95 -11.69 7.31
C LEU A 153 -2.97 -13.16 7.75
N GLU A 154 -2.59 -13.44 9.00
CA GLU A 154 -2.65 -14.80 9.54
C GLU A 154 -4.10 -15.33 9.62
N ALA A 155 -5.05 -14.46 9.97
CA ALA A 155 -6.46 -14.81 9.93
C ALA A 155 -6.96 -15.07 8.50
N LEU A 156 -6.56 -14.26 7.51
CA LEU A 156 -6.85 -14.51 6.09
C LEU A 156 -6.26 -15.83 5.61
N GLU A 157 -5.02 -16.16 5.95
CA GLU A 157 -4.41 -17.45 5.57
C GLU A 157 -5.22 -18.62 6.15
N ARG A 158 -5.71 -18.49 7.39
CA ARG A 158 -6.54 -19.53 8.00
C ARG A 158 -7.92 -19.63 7.36
N GLU A 159 -8.65 -18.53 7.23
CA GLU A 159 -10.05 -18.56 6.80
C GLU A 159 -10.20 -18.66 5.27
N VAL A 160 -9.30 -18.05 4.50
CA VAL A 160 -9.38 -18.05 3.02
C VAL A 160 -8.67 -19.26 2.44
N VAL A 161 -7.38 -19.45 2.76
CA VAL A 161 -6.58 -20.51 2.14
C VAL A 161 -6.95 -21.87 2.73
N LYS A 162 -6.90 -22.01 4.05
CA LYS A 162 -7.20 -23.28 4.71
C LYS A 162 -8.70 -23.56 4.80
N GLY A 163 -9.53 -22.53 4.74
CA GLY A 163 -11.00 -22.63 4.70
C GLY A 163 -11.59 -22.94 3.32
N GLY A 164 -10.79 -22.97 2.26
CA GLY A 164 -11.22 -23.37 0.92
C GLY A 164 -11.90 -22.27 0.08
N LEU A 165 -11.67 -21.00 0.41
CA LEU A 165 -12.19 -19.84 -0.34
C LEU A 165 -11.15 -19.27 -1.32
N ALA A 166 -9.93 -19.82 -1.36
CA ALA A 166 -8.87 -19.34 -2.24
C ALA A 166 -9.30 -19.32 -3.71
N ASP A 167 -9.88 -20.40 -4.21
CA ASP A 167 -10.31 -20.51 -5.62
C ASP A 167 -11.38 -19.45 -5.98
N SER A 168 -12.27 -19.12 -5.05
CA SER A 168 -13.31 -18.08 -5.27
C SER A 168 -12.75 -16.65 -5.26
N LEU A 169 -11.56 -16.47 -4.70
CA LEU A 169 -10.87 -15.20 -4.56
C LEU A 169 -9.62 -15.14 -5.44
N GLU A 170 -9.48 -16.05 -6.40
CA GLU A 170 -8.34 -16.07 -7.33
C GLU A 170 -8.18 -14.68 -7.99
N GLU A 171 -6.95 -14.17 -8.01
CA GLU A 171 -6.60 -12.84 -8.52
C GLU A 171 -7.21 -11.66 -7.75
N VAL A 172 -7.94 -11.89 -6.66
CA VAL A 172 -8.45 -10.81 -5.81
C VAL A 172 -7.29 -10.18 -5.06
N ARG A 173 -7.17 -8.86 -5.23
CA ARG A 173 -6.30 -8.04 -4.41
C ARG A 173 -7.00 -7.66 -3.13
N ILE A 174 -6.45 -8.07 -1.99
CA ILE A 174 -6.95 -7.72 -0.67
C ILE A 174 -6.06 -6.64 -0.06
N LEU A 175 -6.70 -5.57 0.40
CA LEU A 175 -6.09 -4.45 1.10
C LEU A 175 -6.37 -4.57 2.60
N VAL A 176 -5.31 -4.55 3.38
CA VAL A 176 -5.37 -4.68 4.84
C VAL A 176 -4.85 -3.40 5.47
N PRO A 177 -5.69 -2.61 6.17
CA PRO A 177 -5.22 -1.47 6.96
C PRO A 177 -4.17 -1.88 7.97
N ALA A 178 -3.20 -1.00 8.20
CA ALA A 178 -2.05 -1.29 9.05
C ALA A 178 -2.43 -1.69 10.48
N GLN A 179 -3.52 -1.17 11.04
CA GLN A 179 -4.04 -1.49 12.38
C GLN A 179 -3.02 -1.26 13.50
N MET A 180 -2.22 -0.19 13.39
CA MET A 180 -1.21 0.19 14.38
C MET A 180 -1.44 1.64 14.88
N PRO A 181 -2.52 1.93 15.62
CA PRO A 181 -2.91 3.31 15.99
C PRO A 181 -1.82 4.11 16.73
N GLY A 182 -0.93 3.43 17.47
CA GLY A 182 0.16 4.07 18.22
C GLY A 182 1.49 4.21 17.46
N VAL A 183 1.57 3.80 16.19
CA VAL A 183 2.83 3.80 15.41
C VAL A 183 2.88 4.96 14.43
N GLU A 184 3.85 5.84 14.62
CA GLU A 184 4.10 6.99 13.77
C GLU A 184 4.36 6.59 12.31
N GLY A 185 3.84 7.36 11.36
CA GLY A 185 4.00 7.14 9.92
C GLY A 185 3.21 5.95 9.35
N VAL A 186 2.51 5.19 10.20
CA VAL A 186 1.71 4.01 9.83
C VAL A 186 0.25 4.16 10.27
N GLY A 187 0.02 4.34 11.57
CA GLY A 187 -1.32 4.51 12.17
C GLY A 187 -2.24 3.29 12.00
N GLU A 188 -3.52 3.47 12.34
CA GLU A 188 -4.54 2.42 12.14
C GLU A 188 -4.86 2.19 10.66
N MET A 189 -4.89 3.27 9.87
CA MET A 189 -5.31 3.26 8.47
C MET A 189 -4.41 4.11 7.56
N GLY A 190 -3.27 4.59 8.07
CA GLY A 190 -2.38 5.46 7.33
C GLY A 190 -1.61 4.73 6.23
N ARG A 191 -1.52 3.40 6.31
CA ARG A 191 -0.89 2.52 5.32
C ARG A 191 -1.69 1.23 5.15
N LEU A 192 -1.41 0.54 4.06
CA LEU A 192 -2.05 -0.71 3.67
C LEU A 192 -0.99 -1.78 3.42
N LEU A 193 -1.27 -3.00 3.86
CA LEU A 193 -0.65 -4.20 3.34
C LEU A 193 -1.51 -4.69 2.16
N THR A 194 -0.88 -4.92 1.02
CA THR A 194 -1.54 -5.43 -0.18
C THR A 194 -1.15 -6.89 -0.37
N VAL A 195 -2.16 -7.76 -0.45
CA VAL A 195 -1.96 -9.19 -0.76
C VAL A 195 -2.79 -9.60 -1.96
N MET A 196 -2.30 -10.59 -2.68
CA MET A 196 -3.05 -11.29 -3.72
C MET A 196 -3.35 -12.68 -3.17
N VAL A 197 -4.56 -13.17 -3.41
CA VAL A 197 -4.94 -14.56 -3.13
C VAL A 197 -4.50 -15.45 -4.29
#